data_AF-A0AAW1ML72-F1
#
_entry.id   AF-A0AAW1ML72-F1
#
_cell.length_a   1.000
_cell.length_b   1.000
_cell.length_c   1.000
_cell.angle_alpha   90.00
_cell.angle_beta   90.00
_cell.angle_gamma   90.00
#
_symmetry.space_group_name_H-M   'P 1'
#
loop_
_entity.id
_entity.type
_entity.pdbx_description
1 polymer ?
#
loop_
_entity_poly.entity_id
_entity_poly.type
_entity_poly.pdbx_seq_one_letter_code
_entity_poly.pdbx_strand_id
1 'polypeptide(L)'
;MSLDIFEPKDKKSEDQTKTAMTYSKRIFYVYVVTCCSFGFLLGAGAIISKEGNALPFNFWYPFDKTHGIGYITALAYEALAISSNAMSHATIDCVVYSTLAFVRVQLSLLNEELRNLGSIQYSTAQSGIEHQIRYIAKHQAIKR
;
A
#
# COMPACT_ATOMS: atom_id res chain seq x y z
N MET A 1 -10.08 7.69 23.84
CA MET A 1 -10.07 6.48 22.98
C MET A 1 -8.61 6.20 22.68
N SER A 2 -7.99 5.23 23.37
CA SER A 2 -6.56 4.96 23.26
C SER A 2 -6.26 4.28 21.91
N LEU A 3 -5.37 4.88 21.12
CA LEU A 3 -4.93 4.37 19.82
C LEU A 3 -4.13 3.05 19.93
N ASP A 4 -3.74 2.66 21.15
CA ASP A 4 -2.97 1.45 21.45
C ASP A 4 -3.68 0.13 21.10
N ILE A 5 -4.98 0.16 20.81
CA ILE A 5 -5.72 -1.04 20.37
C ILE A 5 -5.32 -1.48 18.96
N PHE A 6 -4.88 -0.54 18.10
CA PHE A 6 -4.52 -0.81 16.70
C PHE A 6 -3.02 -0.95 16.47
N GLU A 7 -2.22 -0.90 17.52
CA GLU A 7 -0.79 -1.15 17.40
C GLU A 7 -0.57 -2.66 17.15
N PRO A 8 0.25 -3.04 16.16
CA PRO A 8 0.50 -4.44 15.86
C PRO A 8 1.21 -5.09 17.06
N LYS A 9 0.45 -5.86 17.86
CA LYS A 9 0.97 -6.59 19.02
C LYS A 9 1.76 -7.85 18.65
N ASP A 10 1.62 -8.32 17.41
CA ASP A 10 2.22 -9.57 16.92
C ASP A 10 3.29 -9.33 15.84
N LYS A 11 4.39 -10.08 15.94
CA LYS A 11 5.55 -10.00 15.01
C LYS A 11 5.14 -10.35 13.58
N LYS A 12 4.12 -11.18 13.40
CA LYS A 12 3.61 -11.58 12.08
C LYS A 12 2.91 -10.42 11.37
N SER A 13 2.11 -9.64 12.09
CA SER A 13 1.41 -8.46 11.56
C SER A 13 2.39 -7.36 11.14
N GLU A 14 3.46 -7.21 11.92
CA GLU A 14 4.56 -6.31 11.60
C GLU A 14 5.30 -6.75 10.33
N ASP A 15 5.63 -8.04 10.21
CA ASP A 15 6.32 -8.60 9.04
C ASP A 15 5.48 -8.53 7.76
N GLN A 16 4.17 -8.77 7.87
CA GLN A 16 3.23 -8.61 6.75
C GLN A 16 3.18 -7.15 6.27
N THR A 17 3.16 -6.19 7.20
CA THR A 17 3.17 -4.76 6.86
C THR A 17 4.49 -4.34 6.21
N LYS A 18 5.63 -4.79 6.74
CA LYS A 18 6.96 -4.53 6.17
C LYS A 18 7.13 -5.14 4.78
N THR A 19 6.63 -6.35 4.59
CA THR A 19 6.62 -7.03 3.29
C THR A 19 5.79 -6.23 2.28
N ALA A 20 4.56 -5.83 2.65
CA ALA A 20 3.72 -4.99 1.80
C ALA A 20 4.37 -3.65 1.45
N MET A 21 5.00 -2.96 2.42
CA MET A 21 5.76 -1.72 2.16
C MET A 21 6.93 -1.95 1.21
N THR A 22 7.64 -3.07 1.32
CA THR A 22 8.77 -3.40 0.45
C THR A 22 8.30 -3.69 -0.97
N TYR A 23 7.21 -4.43 -1.13
CA TYR A 23 6.60 -4.67 -2.44
C TYR A 23 6.09 -3.39 -3.10
N SER A 24 5.39 -2.55 -2.35
CA SER A 24 4.91 -1.24 -2.80
C SER A 24 6.07 -0.35 -3.28
N LYS A 25 7.16 -0.25 -2.50
CA LYS A 25 8.38 0.47 -2.90
C LYS A 25 9.01 -0.10 -4.16
N ARG A 26 9.06 -1.43 -4.30
CA ARG A 26 9.61 -2.09 -5.48
C ARG A 26 8.78 -1.80 -6.72
N ILE A 27 7.45 -1.88 -6.63
CA ILE A 27 6.54 -1.55 -7.73
C ILE A 27 6.72 -0.10 -8.15
N PHE A 28 6.77 0.83 -7.18
CA PHE A 28 7.02 2.23 -7.45
C PHE A 28 8.35 2.46 -8.18
N TYR A 29 9.45 1.84 -7.71
CA TYR A 29 10.76 1.94 -8.35
C TYR A 29 10.77 1.41 -9.78
N VAL A 30 10.15 0.25 -10.01
CA VAL A 30 10.01 -0.34 -11.36
C VAL A 30 9.27 0.65 -12.26
N TYR A 31 8.19 1.23 -11.77
CA TYR A 31 7.40 2.23 -12.51
C TYR A 31 8.20 3.49 -12.86
N VAL A 32 8.96 4.03 -11.91
CA VAL A 32 9.82 5.21 -12.12
C VAL A 32 10.85 4.90 -13.21
N VAL A 33 11.51 3.74 -13.15
CA VAL A 33 12.49 3.33 -14.15
C VAL A 33 11.83 3.21 -15.52
N THR A 34 10.69 2.53 -15.63
CA THR A 34 9.96 2.41 -16.91
C THR A 34 9.54 3.78 -17.47
N CYS A 35 9.11 4.71 -16.61
CA CYS A 35 8.74 6.06 -17.02
C CYS A 35 9.94 6.86 -17.56
N CYS A 36 11.08 6.80 -16.86
CA CYS A 36 12.33 7.42 -17.32
C CYS A 36 12.82 6.83 -18.64
N SER A 37 12.77 5.49 -18.78
CA SER A 37 13.14 4.81 -20.02
C SER A 37 12.23 5.21 -21.18
N PHE A 38 10.91 5.32 -20.94
CA PHE A 38 9.96 5.74 -21.97
C PHE A 38 10.17 7.19 -22.40
N GLY A 39 10.38 8.11 -21.46
CA GLY A 39 10.71 9.51 -21.78
C GLY A 39 12.01 9.63 -22.58
N PHE A 40 13.03 8.85 -22.23
CA PHE A 40 14.29 8.81 -22.99
C PHE A 40 14.07 8.29 -24.43
N LEU A 41 13.31 7.21 -24.60
CA LEU A 41 12.99 6.64 -25.90
C LEU A 41 12.17 7.59 -26.77
N LEU A 42 11.22 8.33 -26.20
CA LEU A 42 10.45 9.36 -26.90
C LEU A 42 11.36 10.49 -27.39
N GLY A 43 12.24 11.00 -26.52
CA GLY A 43 13.21 12.04 -26.90
C GLY A 43 14.18 11.57 -27.97
N ALA A 44 14.73 10.36 -27.84
CA ALA A 44 15.63 9.79 -28.83
C ALA A 44 14.92 9.53 -30.18
N GLY A 45 13.68 9.01 -30.16
CA GLY A 45 12.88 8.77 -31.35
C GLY A 45 12.51 10.06 -32.11
N ALA A 46 12.24 11.15 -31.37
CA ALA A 46 11.99 12.47 -31.95
C ALA A 46 13.23 13.05 -32.64
N ILE A 47 14.43 12.83 -32.08
CA ILE A 47 15.70 13.31 -32.67
C ILE A 47 16.12 12.48 -33.89
N ILE A 48 15.88 11.16 -33.86
CA ILE A 48 16.30 10.24 -34.94
C ILE A 48 15.35 10.32 -36.14
N SER A 49 14.06 10.62 -35.93
CA SER A 49 13.08 10.72 -37.01
C SER A 49 13.33 11.96 -37.88
N LYS A 50 14.05 11.76 -39.00
CA LYS A 50 14.32 12.79 -40.01
C LYS A 50 13.12 13.11 -40.91
N GLU A 51 12.06 12.30 -40.89
CA GLU A 51 10.80 12.59 -41.58
C GLU A 51 9.97 13.60 -40.77
N GLY A 52 10.32 14.88 -40.92
CA GLY A 52 9.44 16.01 -40.65
C GLY A 52 8.86 16.12 -39.24
N ASN A 53 9.71 16.31 -38.21
CA ASN A 53 9.38 16.87 -36.89
C ASN A 53 7.94 16.61 -36.39
N ALA A 54 7.50 15.35 -36.47
CA ALA A 54 6.21 14.96 -35.93
C ALA A 54 6.39 14.75 -34.43
N LEU A 55 5.62 15.50 -33.62
CA LEU A 55 5.54 15.24 -32.19
C LEU A 55 5.01 13.81 -31.95
N PRO A 56 5.38 13.17 -30.83
CA PRO A 56 4.87 11.87 -30.40
C PRO A 56 3.35 11.75 -30.52
N PHE A 57 2.63 12.83 -30.22
CA PHE A 57 1.20 12.91 -30.45
C PHE A 57 0.84 13.94 -31.53
N ASN A 58 -0.08 13.54 -32.41
CA ASN A 58 -0.57 14.40 -33.46
C ASN A 58 -1.79 15.20 -32.98
N PHE A 59 -1.55 16.32 -32.30
CA PHE A 59 -2.58 17.29 -31.93
C PHE A 59 -2.58 18.52 -32.84
N TRP A 60 -3.69 19.27 -32.85
CA TRP A 60 -3.72 20.59 -33.48
C TRP A 60 -2.99 21.59 -32.57
N TYR A 61 -1.97 22.24 -33.12
CA TYR A 61 -1.19 23.25 -32.41
C TYR A 61 -1.34 24.59 -33.15
N PRO A 62 -1.48 25.72 -32.43
CA PRO A 62 -1.57 27.04 -33.05
C PRO A 62 -0.21 27.59 -33.54
N PHE A 63 0.77 26.72 -33.77
CA PHE A 63 2.13 27.07 -34.22
C PHE A 63 2.65 26.02 -35.21
N ASP A 64 3.61 26.43 -36.05
CA ASP A 64 4.23 25.53 -37.01
C ASP A 64 5.09 24.46 -36.31
N LYS A 65 4.78 23.20 -36.59
CA LYS A 65 5.42 22.00 -36.01
C LYS A 65 6.80 21.72 -36.61
N THR A 66 7.13 22.37 -37.71
CA THR A 66 8.25 22.02 -38.56
C THR A 66 9.58 22.47 -38.00
N HIS A 67 9.76 23.68 -37.45
CA HIS A 67 10.99 24.09 -36.75
C HIS A 67 10.71 25.29 -35.83
N GLY A 68 11.12 25.22 -34.55
CA GLY A 68 11.06 26.36 -33.64
C GLY A 68 11.04 26.01 -32.15
N ILE A 69 11.13 27.03 -31.30
CA ILE A 69 11.05 26.89 -29.83
C ILE A 69 9.72 26.21 -29.43
N GLY A 70 8.63 26.50 -30.14
CA GLY A 70 7.31 25.90 -29.90
C GLY A 70 7.28 24.38 -30.02
N TYR A 71 8.04 23.80 -30.96
CA TYR A 71 8.18 22.35 -31.10
C TYR A 71 8.82 21.73 -29.85
N ILE A 72 9.92 22.32 -29.37
CA ILE A 72 10.64 21.85 -28.18
C ILE A 72 9.76 21.99 -26.94
N THR A 73 9.05 23.11 -26.79
CA THR A 73 8.12 23.32 -25.68
C THR A 73 6.99 22.30 -25.71
N ALA A 74 6.44 21.99 -26.88
CA ALA A 74 5.36 21.01 -27.00
C ALA A 74 5.85 19.58 -26.77
N LEU A 75 7.04 19.21 -27.23
CA LEU A 75 7.67 17.93 -26.92
C LEU A 75 7.92 17.78 -25.42
N ALA A 76 8.44 18.82 -24.76
CA ALA A 76 8.62 18.83 -23.32
C ALA A 76 7.29 18.73 -22.57
N TYR A 77 6.26 19.43 -23.03
CA TYR A 77 4.92 19.37 -22.47
C TYR A 77 4.31 17.96 -22.61
N GLU A 78 4.38 17.35 -23.78
CA GLU A 78 3.89 15.98 -23.99
C GLU A 78 4.64 14.99 -23.11
N ALA A 79 5.97 15.07 -23.03
CA ALA A 79 6.76 14.21 -22.16
C ALA A 79 6.34 14.36 -20.69
N LEU A 80 6.19 15.60 -20.20
CA LEU A 80 5.73 15.86 -18.83
C LEU A 80 4.30 15.39 -18.58
N ALA A 81 3.40 15.59 -19.53
CA ALA A 81 2.00 15.17 -19.42
C ALA A 81 1.88 13.65 -19.32
N ILE A 82 2.59 12.91 -20.19
CA ILE A 82 2.66 11.44 -20.15
C ILE A 82 3.26 10.97 -18.82
N SER A 83 4.40 11.56 -18.41
CA SER A 83 5.06 11.18 -17.16
C SER A 83 4.17 11.45 -15.94
N SER A 84 3.48 12.59 -15.90
CA SER A 84 2.54 12.92 -14.82
C SER A 84 1.35 11.97 -14.79
N ASN A 85 0.79 11.62 -15.95
CA ASN A 85 -0.33 10.69 -16.03
C ASN A 85 0.08 9.28 -15.59
N ALA A 86 1.24 8.79 -16.05
CA ALA A 86 1.79 7.51 -15.63
C ALA A 86 2.08 7.46 -14.12
N MET A 87 2.67 8.53 -13.57
CA MET A 87 2.95 8.65 -12.14
C MET A 87 1.67 8.65 -11.30
N SER A 88 0.63 9.33 -11.77
CA SER A 88 -0.67 9.38 -11.10
C SER A 88 -1.29 7.99 -11.02
N HIS A 89 -1.29 7.24 -12.13
CA HIS A 89 -1.76 5.85 -12.16
C HIS A 89 -0.98 4.95 -11.19
N ALA A 90 0.37 5.00 -11.24
CA ALA A 90 1.21 4.22 -10.35
C ALA A 90 0.97 4.54 -8.86
N THR A 91 0.76 5.83 -8.56
CA THR A 91 0.46 6.30 -7.20
C THR A 91 -0.89 5.77 -6.73
N ILE A 92 -1.92 5.81 -7.58
CA ILE A 92 -3.24 5.27 -7.26
C ILE A 92 -3.14 3.76 -6.95
N ASP A 93 -2.49 2.98 -7.81
CA ASP A 93 -2.32 1.55 -7.60
C ASP A 93 -1.57 1.24 -6.30
N CYS A 94 -0.53 2.02 -6.01
CA CYS A 94 0.24 1.91 -4.78
C CYS A 94 -0.61 2.22 -3.53
N VAL A 95 -1.39 3.30 -3.56
CA VAL A 95 -2.27 3.70 -2.46
C VAL A 95 -3.36 2.64 -2.22
N VAL A 96 -3.97 2.14 -3.30
CA VAL A 96 -4.97 1.06 -3.22
C VAL A 96 -4.37 -0.19 -2.61
N TYR A 97 -3.18 -0.62 -3.08
CA TYR A 97 -2.50 -1.79 -2.54
C TYR A 97 -2.13 -1.61 -1.05
N SER A 98 -1.54 -0.49 -0.66
CA SER A 98 -1.18 -0.20 0.73
C SER A 98 -2.41 -0.17 1.64
N THR A 99 -3.53 0.40 1.17
CA THR A 99 -4.79 0.41 1.93
C THR A 99 -5.33 -1.00 2.12
N LEU A 100 -5.34 -1.82 1.06
CA LEU A 100 -5.76 -3.21 1.14
C LEU A 100 -4.87 -4.01 2.10
N ALA A 101 -3.56 -3.82 2.06
CA ALA A 101 -2.63 -4.47 2.98
C ALA A 101 -2.92 -4.08 4.45
N PHE A 102 -3.19 -2.80 4.71
CA PHE A 102 -3.56 -2.33 6.04
C PHE A 102 -4.88 -2.96 6.52
N VAL A 103 -5.93 -2.96 5.69
CA VAL A 103 -7.23 -3.58 6.02
C VAL A 103 -7.06 -5.07 6.31
N ARG A 104 -6.21 -5.79 5.55
CA ARG A 104 -5.93 -7.21 5.78
C ARG A 104 -5.33 -7.46 7.16
N VAL A 105 -4.37 -6.64 7.58
CA VAL A 105 -3.76 -6.76 8.91
C VAL A 105 -4.79 -6.49 10.00
N GLN A 106 -5.62 -5.45 9.86
CA GLN A 106 -6.66 -5.14 10.83
C GLN A 106 -7.71 -6.24 10.97
N LEU A 107 -8.13 -6.84 9.84
CA LEU A 107 -9.04 -7.99 9.86
C LEU A 107 -8.40 -9.24 10.49
N SER A 108 -7.09 -9.44 10.30
CA SER A 108 -6.37 -10.55 10.94
C SER A 108 -6.32 -10.39 12.45
N LEU A 109 -6.01 -9.19 12.94
CA LEU A 109 -6.01 -8.86 14.37
C LEU A 109 -7.41 -9.07 14.98
N LEU A 110 -8.44 -8.55 14.32
CA LEU A 110 -9.83 -8.72 14.78
C LEU A 110 -10.22 -10.21 14.86
N ASN A 111 -9.84 -11.01 13.88
CA ASN A 111 -10.12 -12.44 13.88
C ASN A 111 -9.39 -13.17 15.03
N GLU A 112 -8.16 -12.77 15.33
CA GLU A 112 -7.40 -13.31 16.46
C GLU A 112 -8.04 -12.95 17.81
N GLU A 113 -8.46 -11.70 17.98
CA GLU A 113 -9.18 -11.27 19.19
C GLU A 113 -10.52 -12.00 19.36
N LEU A 114 -11.28 -12.18 18.28
CA LEU A 114 -12.52 -12.96 18.29
C LEU A 114 -12.30 -14.43 18.67
N ARG A 115 -11.21 -15.05 18.20
CA ARG A 115 -10.83 -16.41 18.60
C ARG A 115 -10.43 -16.49 20.08
N ASN A 116 -9.73 -15.48 20.58
CA ASN A 116 -9.30 -15.42 21.98
C ASN A 116 -10.43 -15.09 22.95
N LEU A 117 -11.48 -14.38 22.53
CA LEU A 117 -12.67 -14.15 23.35
C LEU A 117 -13.33 -15.47 23.80
N GLY A 118 -13.40 -16.47 22.92
CA GLY A 118 -13.91 -17.79 23.26
C GLY A 118 -13.07 -18.52 24.32
N SER A 119 -11.74 -18.41 24.24
CA SER A 119 -10.84 -19.04 25.21
C SER A 119 -10.81 -18.32 26.56
N ILE A 120 -10.90 -16.99 26.56
CA ILE A 120 -10.99 -16.17 27.78
C ILE A 120 -12.27 -16.50 28.55
N GLN A 121 -13.41 -16.64 27.85
CA GLN A 121 -14.67 -16.95 28.51
C GLN A 121 -14.65 -18.34 29.17
N TYR A 122 -14.05 -19.33 28.50
CA TYR A 122 -13.85 -20.66 29.07
C TYR A 122 -12.89 -20.63 30.29
N SER A 123 -11.76 -19.93 30.17
CA SER A 123 -10.77 -19.80 31.25
C SER A 123 -11.33 -19.08 32.47
N THR A 124 -12.14 -18.03 32.26
CA THR A 124 -12.78 -17.27 33.34
C THR A 124 -13.85 -18.10 34.05
N ALA A 125 -14.63 -18.90 33.31
CA ALA A 125 -15.58 -19.83 33.91
C ALA A 125 -14.86 -20.89 34.76
N GLN A 126 -13.74 -21.42 34.26
CA GLN A 126 -12.97 -22.45 34.97
C GLN A 126 -12.28 -21.91 36.24
N SER A 127 -11.72 -20.70 36.20
CA SER A 127 -11.11 -20.08 37.39
C SER A 127 -12.15 -19.78 38.48
N GLY A 128 -13.37 -19.39 38.09
CA GLY A 128 -14.49 -19.21 39.00
C GLY A 128 -14.88 -20.50 39.72
N ILE A 129 -14.93 -21.62 38.99
CA ILE A 129 -15.22 -22.95 39.55
C ILE A 129 -14.11 -23.39 40.53
N GLU A 130 -12.84 -23.23 40.16
CA GLU A 130 -11.72 -23.60 41.06
C GLU A 130 -11.73 -22.79 42.35
N HIS A 131 -12.04 -21.49 42.27
CA HIS A 131 -12.17 -20.66 43.46
C HIS A 131 -13.30 -21.15 44.38
N GLN A 132 -14.46 -21.51 43.83
CA GLN A 132 -15.56 -22.05 44.61
C GLN A 132 -15.21 -23.37 45.28
N ILE A 133 -14.59 -24.30 44.56
CA ILE A 133 -14.11 -25.57 45.12
C ILE A 133 -13.13 -25.33 46.28
N ARG A 134 -12.22 -24.37 46.13
CA ARG A 134 -11.25 -24.00 47.17
C ARG A 134 -11.92 -23.45 48.43
N TYR A 135 -12.96 -22.62 48.29
CA TYR A 135 -13.72 -22.11 49.44
C TYR A 135 -14.51 -23.22 50.14
N ILE A 136 -15.13 -24.12 49.38
CA ILE A 136 -15.87 -25.28 49.94
C ILE A 136 -14.92 -26.18 50.73
N ALA A 137 -13.74 -26.49 50.19
CA ALA A 137 -12.73 -27.31 50.86
C ALA A 137 -12.26 -26.67 52.18
N LYS A 138 -12.04 -25.34 52.20
CA LYS A 138 -11.70 -24.61 53.43
C LYS A 138 -12.83 -24.68 54.48
N HIS A 139 -14.08 -24.50 54.05
CA HIS A 139 -15.22 -24.59 54.96
C HIS A 139 -15.43 -26.00 55.55
N GLN A 140 -15.13 -27.05 54.76
CA GLN A 140 -15.19 -28.43 55.26
C GLN A 140 -14.05 -28.74 56.25
N ALA A 141 -12.86 -28.16 56.06
CA ALA A 141 -11.74 -28.32 56.98
C ALA A 141 -11.95 -27.66 58.36
N ILE A 142 -12.81 -26.62 58.45
CA ILE A 142 -13.13 -25.92 59.70
C ILE A 142 -14.22 -26.66 60.50
N LYS A 143 -15.06 -27.47 59.85
CA LYS A 143 -16.13 -28.23 60.49
C LYS A 143 -15.69 -29.57 61.08
N ARG A 144 -14.41 -29.93 60.95
CA ARG A 144 -13.81 -31.19 61.40
C ARG A 144 -12.90 -30.93 62.59
#